data_AF-A0A060SIG6-F1
#
_entry.id   AF-A0A060SIG6-F1
#
_cell.length_a   1.000
_cell.length_b   1.000
_cell.length_c   1.000
_cell.angle_alpha   90.00
_cell.angle_beta   90.00
_cell.angle_gamma   90.00
#
_symmetry.space_group_name_H-M   'P 1'
#
loop_
_entity.id
_entity.type
_entity.pdbx_description
1 polymer ?
#
loop_
_entity_poly.entity_id
_entity_poly.type
_entity_poly.pdbx_seq_one_letter_code
_entity_poly.pdbx_strand_id
1 'polypeptide(L)'
;MGNMPSHRTTSLGLLTALVVGVFWLLSRWLDPGTEATSSSWSRTTGGYPPYLNVHGSATPASTPDRFPRRRRNVAFATSFVLHGDVYMAFAKSVGDVMDAEGGDDQRIDLFAPEFSFGFQGVVDDLNLWTHRGIRAGTDQLIEHVNKSSEDGGIQLIVLGTCEFDMNHYQSALVDAWGSRRDDDKFKIACVVHNVDDLRWQRHIPFWARRNAIRLLPIADHVAKGFRERFAVQADSLEPLLYTVGLEHIPVDVHVPILDIPHLPVRPLPRALEKAVIQGTFAAERRNYAGIFRGLIASLHEDPKAWGYRPLDGRPSFVPDPDSPIPPFRLLLVGSGWLDVPEELSHVVSMHTNLPYHDFYELIADCDIVVPAFADNTYLSVQASSTIALATELQVPLLVTNRTRRAYRYIDDPRAVVTRPAAMPEVQALKALRTGDASSFLSSDPADIGQAIGALVPLREAVDDMMHEGWIRETRSWKDWKEEVWKRNREVAERILRDRP
;
A
#
# COMPACT_ATOMS: atom_id res chain seq x y z
N MET A 1 -32.81 18.15 -56.55
CA MET A 1 -33.15 16.95 -55.75
C MET A 1 -31.87 16.17 -55.53
N GLY A 2 -31.34 16.19 -54.31
CA GLY A 2 -30.10 15.51 -53.93
C GLY A 2 -29.98 15.59 -52.41
N ASN A 3 -30.24 14.47 -51.74
CA ASN A 3 -30.33 14.36 -50.28
C ASN A 3 -28.96 14.48 -49.60
N MET A 4 -28.87 15.34 -48.59
CA MET A 4 -27.80 15.32 -47.57
C MET A 4 -28.16 14.32 -46.46
N PRO A 5 -27.17 13.63 -45.85
CA PRO A 5 -27.41 12.89 -44.61
C PRO A 5 -27.20 13.78 -43.38
N SER A 6 -28.14 13.67 -42.44
CA SER A 6 -28.18 14.34 -41.14
C SER A 6 -27.17 13.75 -40.15
N HIS A 7 -26.39 14.60 -39.49
CA HIS A 7 -25.62 14.22 -38.31
C HIS A 7 -26.56 13.96 -37.11
N ARG A 8 -26.59 12.71 -36.63
CA ARG A 8 -27.11 12.37 -35.30
C ARG A 8 -25.99 12.50 -34.29
N THR A 9 -26.10 13.49 -33.41
CA THR A 9 -25.31 13.58 -32.17
C THR A 9 -25.83 12.53 -31.19
N THR A 10 -24.98 11.58 -30.80
CA THR A 10 -25.29 10.54 -29.83
C THR A 10 -25.15 11.07 -28.41
N SER A 11 -26.24 11.02 -27.65
CA SER A 11 -26.40 11.38 -26.24
C SER A 11 -25.69 10.45 -25.25
N LEU A 12 -24.69 9.67 -25.70
CA LEU A 12 -23.94 8.72 -24.87
C LEU A 12 -22.77 9.38 -24.12
N GLY A 13 -22.36 10.60 -24.51
CA GLY A 13 -21.25 11.31 -23.86
C GLY A 13 -21.59 12.00 -22.52
N LEU A 14 -22.88 12.25 -22.24
CA LEU A 14 -23.29 12.97 -21.02
C LEU A 14 -23.47 12.06 -19.80
N LEU A 15 -23.76 10.76 -19.98
CA LEU A 15 -23.94 9.83 -18.85
C LEU A 15 -22.59 9.41 -18.24
N THR A 16 -21.55 9.24 -19.07
CA THR A 16 -20.21 8.89 -18.61
C THR A 16 -19.52 10.05 -17.88
N ALA A 17 -19.80 11.31 -18.29
CA ALA A 17 -19.31 12.49 -17.60
C ALA A 17 -19.95 12.68 -16.20
N LEU A 18 -21.20 12.25 -16.02
CA LEU A 18 -21.90 12.31 -14.73
C LEU A 18 -21.39 11.26 -13.73
N VAL A 19 -21.03 10.06 -14.19
CA VAL A 19 -20.47 9.00 -13.32
C VAL A 19 -19.03 9.32 -12.89
N VAL A 20 -18.22 9.90 -13.78
CA VAL A 20 -16.85 10.36 -13.44
C VAL A 20 -16.88 11.59 -12.52
N GLY A 21 -17.83 12.51 -12.70
CA GLY A 21 -18.02 13.66 -11.84
C GLY A 21 -18.38 13.29 -10.39
N VAL A 22 -19.19 12.24 -10.19
CA VAL A 22 -19.56 11.74 -8.86
C VAL A 22 -18.39 11.02 -8.18
N PHE A 23 -17.56 10.28 -8.92
CA PHE A 23 -16.33 9.66 -8.38
C PHE A 23 -15.27 10.70 -8.01
N TRP A 24 -15.13 11.76 -8.80
CA TRP A 24 -14.24 12.89 -8.48
C TRP A 24 -14.73 13.69 -7.27
N LEU A 25 -16.05 13.94 -7.16
CA LEU A 25 -16.66 14.58 -5.98
C LEU A 25 -16.55 13.75 -4.70
N LEU A 26 -16.68 12.42 -4.77
CA LEU A 26 -16.45 11.53 -3.63
C LEU A 26 -14.97 11.49 -3.22
N SER A 27 -14.04 11.57 -4.18
CA SER A 27 -12.60 11.69 -3.88
C SER A 27 -12.22 13.05 -3.26
N ARG A 28 -12.93 14.14 -3.61
CA ARG A 28 -12.75 15.46 -2.98
C ARG A 28 -13.46 15.61 -1.63
N TRP A 29 -14.50 14.82 -1.35
CA TRP A 29 -15.09 14.77 -0.01
C TRP A 29 -14.18 14.01 0.98
N LEU A 30 -13.13 13.34 0.48
CA LEU A 30 -12.15 12.57 1.24
C LEU A 30 -10.86 13.32 1.57
N ASP A 31 -10.78 14.63 1.32
CA ASP A 31 -9.64 15.46 1.75
C ASP A 31 -10.10 16.84 2.26
N PRO A 32 -10.44 17.00 3.55
CA PRO A 32 -10.53 18.33 4.13
C PRO A 32 -9.10 18.80 4.38
N GLY A 33 -8.65 19.70 3.52
CA GLY A 33 -7.36 20.35 3.63
C GLY A 33 -7.05 20.78 5.07
N THR A 34 -5.80 20.52 5.45
CA THR A 34 -5.16 20.97 6.67
C THR A 34 -5.21 22.50 6.78
N GLU A 35 -6.21 23.03 7.48
CA GLU A 35 -5.96 24.19 8.33
C GLU A 35 -5.18 23.70 9.54
N ALA A 36 -3.93 24.15 9.64
CA ALA A 36 -3.12 24.02 10.84
C ALA A 36 -3.83 24.74 11.99
N THR A 37 -4.69 24.02 12.70
CA THR A 37 -5.26 24.46 13.98
C THR A 37 -4.58 23.69 15.10
N SER A 38 -4.06 24.45 16.05
CA SER A 38 -3.57 23.95 17.32
C SER A 38 -4.60 22.99 17.93
N SER A 39 -4.14 21.79 18.25
CA SER A 39 -4.93 20.71 18.82
C SER A 39 -5.64 21.14 20.10
N SER A 40 -6.92 21.47 19.99
CA SER A 40 -7.87 21.49 21.10
C SER A 40 -8.81 20.31 20.89
N TRP A 41 -8.59 19.23 21.64
CA TRP A 41 -9.54 18.13 21.82
C TRP A 41 -10.72 18.59 22.72
N SER A 42 -11.35 19.71 22.37
CA SER A 42 -12.52 20.19 23.11
C SER A 42 -13.79 20.16 22.25
N ARG A 43 -14.71 19.28 22.68
CA ARG A 43 -16.14 19.23 22.35
C ARG A 43 -16.51 18.83 20.92
N THR A 44 -16.37 17.55 20.62
CA THR A 44 -17.42 16.81 19.90
C THR A 44 -17.95 15.72 20.82
N THR A 45 -18.94 16.07 21.65
CA THR A 45 -19.79 15.10 22.36
C THR A 45 -20.71 14.43 21.34
N GLY A 46 -20.14 13.57 20.49
CA GLY A 46 -20.91 12.50 19.87
C GLY A 46 -21.32 11.57 21.00
N GLY A 47 -22.62 11.53 21.31
CA GLY A 47 -23.16 10.73 22.40
C GLY A 47 -22.77 9.27 22.23
N TYR A 48 -21.81 8.83 23.03
CA TYR A 48 -21.71 7.41 23.35
C TYR A 48 -23.05 7.01 23.98
N PRO A 49 -23.60 5.82 23.65
CA PRO A 49 -24.77 5.32 24.37
C PRO A 49 -24.49 5.41 25.88
N PRO A 50 -25.50 5.79 26.69
CA PRO A 50 -25.32 6.00 28.11
C PRO A 50 -24.63 4.77 28.71
N TYR A 51 -23.58 5.04 29.49
CA TYR A 51 -22.88 4.05 30.30
C TYR A 51 -23.92 3.23 31.07
N LEU A 52 -24.25 2.05 30.56
CA LEU A 52 -24.83 1.02 31.39
C LEU A 52 -23.75 0.68 32.39
N ASN A 53 -23.98 1.10 33.64
CA ASN A 53 -23.25 0.63 34.81
C ASN A 53 -23.45 -0.89 34.88
N VAL A 54 -22.63 -1.64 34.14
CA VAL A 54 -22.48 -3.06 34.35
C VAL A 54 -21.58 -3.20 35.57
N HIS A 55 -22.19 -3.04 36.76
CA HIS A 55 -21.68 -3.66 37.98
C HIS A 55 -21.86 -5.17 37.85
N GLY A 56 -21.14 -5.78 36.91
CA GLY A 56 -20.90 -7.22 36.88
C GLY A 56 -19.81 -7.49 37.90
N SER A 57 -20.12 -8.24 38.95
CA SER A 57 -19.13 -8.79 39.88
C SER A 57 -17.99 -9.42 39.07
N ALA A 58 -16.77 -8.91 39.25
CA ALA A 58 -15.57 -9.52 38.69
C ALA A 58 -15.39 -10.90 39.34
N THR A 59 -15.88 -11.94 38.68
CA THR A 59 -15.52 -13.31 39.01
C THR A 59 -14.01 -13.44 38.81
N PRO A 60 -13.25 -14.02 39.75
CA PRO A 60 -11.81 -14.17 39.60
C PRO A 60 -11.53 -14.90 38.29
N ALA A 61 -10.64 -14.33 37.47
CA ALA A 61 -10.22 -14.91 36.20
C ALA A 61 -9.91 -16.40 36.39
N SER A 62 -10.67 -17.23 35.68
CA SER A 62 -10.36 -18.65 35.55
C SER A 62 -8.90 -18.77 35.15
N THR A 63 -8.20 -19.71 35.79
CA THR A 63 -6.83 -20.12 35.48
C THR A 63 -6.57 -20.05 33.98
N PRO A 64 -5.48 -19.40 33.53
CA PRO A 64 -5.19 -19.26 32.10
C PRO A 64 -5.18 -20.65 31.48
N ASP A 65 -6.12 -20.87 30.57
CA ASP A 65 -6.25 -22.12 29.86
C ASP A 65 -4.88 -22.47 29.26
N ARG A 66 -4.34 -23.63 29.65
CA ARG A 66 -2.93 -24.00 29.42
C ARG A 66 -2.58 -24.18 27.94
N PHE A 67 -3.57 -24.05 27.05
CA PHE A 67 -3.40 -24.11 25.61
C PHE A 67 -3.96 -22.83 24.97
N PRO A 68 -3.14 -22.09 24.18
CA PRO A 68 -3.64 -20.92 23.48
C PRO A 68 -4.81 -21.32 22.58
N ARG A 69 -5.94 -20.63 22.77
CA ARG A 69 -7.17 -20.86 22.02
C ARG A 69 -6.89 -20.68 20.53
N ARG A 70 -6.97 -21.78 19.78
CA ARG A 70 -6.73 -21.79 18.33
C ARG A 70 -7.97 -21.30 17.60
N ARG A 71 -7.85 -20.22 16.84
CA ARG A 71 -8.92 -19.66 16.01
C ARG A 71 -9.03 -20.50 14.73
N ARG A 72 -10.14 -21.24 14.58
CA ARG A 72 -10.40 -22.14 13.43
C ARG A 72 -11.41 -21.56 12.44
N ASN A 73 -12.24 -20.63 12.90
CA ASN A 73 -13.22 -19.95 12.05
C ASN A 73 -12.89 -18.46 11.96
N VAL A 74 -12.32 -18.08 10.82
CA VAL A 74 -11.83 -16.72 10.56
C VAL A 74 -12.70 -16.06 9.50
N ALA A 75 -13.11 -14.83 9.71
CA ALA A 75 -13.77 -14.03 8.68
C ALA A 75 -12.82 -12.93 8.19
N PHE A 76 -12.67 -12.80 6.87
CA PHE A 76 -12.13 -11.60 6.24
C PHE A 76 -13.32 -10.75 5.80
N ALA A 77 -13.38 -9.51 6.29
CA ALA A 77 -14.49 -8.63 6.01
C ALA A 77 -14.00 -7.24 5.58
N THR A 78 -14.58 -6.71 4.51
CA THR A 78 -14.36 -5.32 4.13
C THR A 78 -15.58 -4.73 3.43
N SER A 79 -15.89 -3.49 3.77
CA SER A 79 -16.83 -2.61 3.07
C SER A 79 -16.14 -1.80 1.98
N PHE A 80 -14.81 -1.81 1.93
CA PHE A 80 -14.03 -1.07 0.98
C PHE A 80 -13.84 -1.87 -0.31
N VAL A 81 -14.19 -1.26 -1.45
CA VAL A 81 -14.18 -1.92 -2.77
C VAL A 81 -12.77 -2.03 -3.39
N LEU A 82 -11.76 -1.44 -2.75
CA LEU A 82 -10.36 -1.45 -3.17
C LEU A 82 -9.51 -2.24 -2.16
N HIS A 83 -8.20 -2.33 -2.40
CA HIS A 83 -7.23 -3.02 -1.52
C HIS A 83 -7.42 -4.54 -1.41
N GLY A 84 -8.01 -5.20 -2.41
CA GLY A 84 -8.08 -6.66 -2.47
C GLY A 84 -6.70 -7.32 -2.35
N ASP A 85 -5.70 -6.74 -3.02
CA ASP A 85 -4.28 -7.10 -2.97
C ASP A 85 -3.67 -7.07 -1.57
N VAL A 86 -4.20 -6.23 -0.68
CA VAL A 86 -3.70 -6.10 0.68
C VAL A 86 -4.23 -7.20 1.60
N TYR A 87 -5.54 -7.27 1.80
CA TYR A 87 -6.10 -8.18 2.80
C TYR A 87 -6.15 -9.63 2.30
N MET A 88 -6.23 -9.88 0.99
CA MET A 88 -6.17 -11.24 0.46
C MET A 88 -4.76 -11.83 0.54
N ALA A 89 -3.70 -11.01 0.54
CA ALA A 89 -2.35 -11.49 0.86
C ALA A 89 -2.27 -12.02 2.31
N PHE A 90 -2.99 -11.39 3.24
CA PHE A 90 -3.10 -11.90 4.60
C PHE A 90 -4.01 -13.14 4.70
N ALA A 91 -5.12 -13.19 3.95
CA ALA A 91 -5.95 -14.39 3.83
C ALA A 91 -5.14 -15.61 3.38
N LYS A 92 -4.26 -15.42 2.40
CA LYS A 92 -3.33 -16.46 1.94
C LYS A 92 -2.38 -16.91 3.05
N SER A 93 -1.81 -15.97 3.81
CA SER A 93 -0.90 -16.27 4.91
C SER A 93 -1.60 -17.04 6.04
N VAL A 94 -2.85 -16.70 6.34
CA VAL A 94 -3.68 -17.42 7.32
C VAL A 94 -3.98 -18.83 6.82
N GLY A 95 -4.40 -18.96 5.55
CA GLY A 95 -4.65 -20.25 4.90
C GLY A 95 -3.44 -21.18 4.94
N ASP A 96 -2.25 -20.67 4.60
CA ASP A 96 -1.01 -21.45 4.61
C ASP A 96 -0.66 -22.00 6.01
N VAL A 97 -0.93 -21.23 7.06
CA VAL A 97 -0.73 -21.70 8.44
C VAL A 97 -1.77 -22.76 8.80
N MET A 98 -3.04 -22.57 8.41
CA MET A 98 -4.11 -23.55 8.65
C MET A 98 -3.83 -24.89 7.92
N ASP A 99 -3.35 -24.82 6.67
CA ASP A 99 -2.97 -25.98 5.87
C ASP A 99 -1.79 -26.75 6.51
N ALA A 100 -0.77 -26.02 6.96
CA ALA A 100 0.41 -26.62 7.62
C ALA A 100 0.08 -27.30 8.96
N GLU A 101 -0.91 -26.78 9.68
CA GLU A 101 -1.36 -27.37 10.94
C GLU A 101 -2.29 -28.58 10.75
N GLY A 102 -2.97 -28.67 9.60
CA GLY A 102 -3.96 -29.70 9.29
C GLY A 102 -5.24 -29.62 10.14
N GLY A 103 -6.28 -30.31 9.66
CA GLY A 103 -7.59 -30.43 10.32
C GLY A 103 -8.73 -29.96 9.43
N ASP A 104 -9.77 -30.79 9.34
CA ASP A 104 -10.91 -30.60 8.43
C ASP A 104 -11.92 -29.57 8.93
N ASP A 105 -11.78 -29.08 10.17
CA ASP A 105 -12.72 -28.15 10.81
C ASP A 105 -12.28 -26.69 10.77
N GLN A 106 -11.29 -26.38 9.94
CA GLN A 106 -10.80 -25.01 9.72
C GLN A 106 -11.53 -24.38 8.54
N ARG A 107 -11.91 -23.12 8.71
CA ARG A 107 -12.48 -22.33 7.62
C ARG A 107 -12.11 -20.87 7.71
N ILE A 108 -12.04 -20.29 6.53
CA ILE A 108 -11.96 -18.86 6.35
C ILE A 108 -13.24 -18.48 5.60
N ASP A 109 -13.98 -17.47 6.04
CA ASP A 109 -15.16 -16.91 5.37
C ASP A 109 -14.80 -15.51 4.81
N LEU A 110 -15.35 -15.12 3.66
CA LEU A 110 -15.10 -13.83 3.01
C LEU A 110 -16.39 -13.01 2.88
N PHE A 111 -16.43 -11.84 3.51
CA PHE A 111 -17.54 -10.89 3.47
C PHE A 111 -17.09 -9.57 2.84
N ALA A 112 -17.23 -9.47 1.52
CA ALA A 112 -16.69 -8.35 0.75
C ALA A 112 -17.60 -8.03 -0.44
N PRO A 113 -17.58 -6.77 -0.94
CA PRO A 113 -18.17 -6.46 -2.24
C PRO A 113 -17.45 -7.23 -3.35
N GLU A 114 -18.01 -7.17 -4.57
CA GLU A 114 -17.28 -7.65 -5.74
C GLU A 114 -15.94 -6.92 -5.88
N PHE A 115 -14.89 -7.66 -6.23
CA PHE A 115 -13.57 -7.07 -6.38
C PHE A 115 -13.52 -6.16 -7.61
N SER A 116 -13.04 -4.94 -7.40
CA SER A 116 -12.83 -3.97 -8.48
C SER A 116 -11.71 -4.41 -9.44
N PHE A 117 -11.74 -3.87 -10.66
CA PHE A 117 -10.66 -4.01 -11.67
C PHE A 117 -10.29 -5.47 -12.00
N GLY A 118 -11.23 -6.41 -11.86
CA GLY A 118 -10.99 -7.81 -12.21
C GLY A 118 -10.07 -8.57 -11.24
N PHE A 119 -9.82 -8.06 -10.03
CA PHE A 119 -8.94 -8.72 -9.06
C PHE A 119 -9.43 -10.12 -8.63
N GLN A 120 -10.68 -10.47 -8.93
CA GLN A 120 -11.16 -11.84 -8.79
C GLN A 120 -10.27 -12.86 -9.54
N GLY A 121 -9.78 -12.52 -10.73
CA GLY A 121 -8.87 -13.40 -11.48
C GLY A 121 -7.60 -13.70 -10.69
N VAL A 122 -7.01 -12.69 -10.06
CA VAL A 122 -5.83 -12.84 -9.19
C VAL A 122 -6.12 -13.73 -7.97
N VAL A 123 -7.30 -13.57 -7.35
CA VAL A 123 -7.74 -14.41 -6.22
C VAL A 123 -7.83 -15.87 -6.62
N ASP A 124 -8.38 -16.15 -7.80
CA ASP A 124 -8.57 -17.51 -8.29
C ASP A 124 -7.25 -18.14 -8.74
N ASP A 125 -6.43 -17.42 -9.52
CA ASP A 125 -5.14 -17.90 -10.05
C ASP A 125 -4.16 -18.25 -8.93
N LEU A 126 -4.11 -17.44 -7.87
CA LEU A 126 -3.19 -17.62 -6.75
C LEU A 126 -3.79 -18.44 -5.60
N ASN A 127 -5.07 -18.80 -5.71
CA ASN A 127 -5.84 -19.43 -4.64
C ASN A 127 -5.65 -18.70 -3.29
N LEU A 128 -5.88 -17.38 -3.26
CA LEU A 128 -5.55 -16.50 -2.12
C LEU A 128 -6.35 -16.78 -0.84
N TRP A 129 -7.30 -17.70 -0.90
CA TRP A 129 -8.14 -18.10 0.21
C TRP A 129 -8.36 -19.61 0.13
N THR A 130 -7.50 -20.35 0.84
CA THR A 130 -7.67 -21.79 1.11
C THR A 130 -8.68 -21.99 2.24
N HIS A 131 -9.12 -23.23 2.48
CA HIS A 131 -10.22 -23.53 3.42
C HIS A 131 -11.49 -22.71 3.17
N ARG A 132 -11.91 -22.67 1.89
CA ARG A 132 -13.03 -21.85 1.42
C ARG A 132 -14.32 -22.19 2.17
N GLY A 133 -14.66 -21.37 3.15
CA GLY A 133 -15.99 -21.28 3.72
C GLY A 133 -16.92 -20.54 2.76
N ILE A 134 -17.65 -19.57 3.27
CA ILE A 134 -18.65 -18.83 2.50
C ILE A 134 -18.05 -17.54 1.96
N ARG A 135 -18.41 -17.20 0.71
CA ARG A 135 -18.27 -15.85 0.18
C ARG A 135 -19.64 -15.18 0.14
N ALA A 136 -19.75 -14.05 0.80
CA ALA A 136 -21.01 -13.34 0.98
C ALA A 136 -20.83 -11.82 0.87
N GLY A 137 -21.96 -11.13 0.74
CA GLY A 137 -22.02 -9.67 0.82
C GLY A 137 -21.65 -9.15 2.21
N THR A 138 -21.29 -7.87 2.27
CA THR A 138 -20.87 -7.17 3.50
C THR A 138 -21.98 -7.15 4.56
N ASP A 139 -23.23 -7.10 4.13
CA ASP A 139 -24.43 -7.08 4.97
C ASP A 139 -24.67 -8.41 5.72
N GLN A 140 -24.08 -9.51 5.27
CA GLN A 140 -24.28 -10.85 5.85
C GLN A 140 -23.28 -11.21 6.95
N LEU A 141 -22.24 -10.38 7.18
CA LEU A 141 -21.23 -10.66 8.21
C LEU A 141 -21.86 -10.90 9.59
N ILE A 142 -22.77 -10.04 10.00
CA ILE A 142 -23.30 -10.01 11.38
C ILE A 142 -24.13 -11.26 11.69
N GLU A 143 -24.85 -11.80 10.71
CA GLU A 143 -25.57 -13.08 10.85
C GLU A 143 -24.61 -14.21 11.23
N HIS A 144 -23.43 -14.26 10.62
CA HIS A 144 -22.42 -15.29 10.88
C HIS A 144 -21.65 -15.05 12.18
N VAL A 145 -21.43 -13.79 12.55
CA VAL A 145 -20.77 -13.44 13.82
C VAL A 145 -21.65 -13.84 15.02
N ASN A 146 -22.98 -13.73 14.89
CA ASN A 146 -23.92 -14.04 15.97
C ASN A 146 -24.08 -15.54 16.29
N LYS A 147 -23.58 -16.45 15.45
CA LYS A 147 -23.64 -17.90 15.70
C LYS A 147 -22.77 -18.28 16.92
N SER A 148 -23.13 -19.32 17.66
CA SER A 148 -22.29 -19.85 18.76
C SER A 148 -21.05 -20.55 18.20
N SER A 149 -19.97 -20.74 18.96
CA SER A 149 -18.80 -21.49 18.42
C SER A 149 -19.16 -22.92 18.00
N GLU A 150 -20.10 -23.55 18.70
CA GLU A 150 -20.61 -24.90 18.40
C GLU A 150 -21.36 -24.94 17.06
N ASP A 151 -22.08 -23.86 16.73
CA ASP A 151 -22.77 -23.67 15.45
C ASP A 151 -21.85 -23.11 14.35
N GLY A 152 -20.55 -23.07 14.62
CA GLY A 152 -19.59 -22.42 13.74
C GLY A 152 -19.76 -20.89 13.75
N GLY A 153 -19.59 -20.29 14.91
CA GLY A 153 -19.53 -18.84 15.04
C GLY A 153 -18.13 -18.31 14.76
N ILE A 154 -18.02 -17.11 14.20
CA ILE A 154 -16.72 -16.50 13.86
C ILE A 154 -15.90 -16.26 15.13
N GLN A 155 -14.62 -16.63 15.11
CA GLN A 155 -13.72 -16.52 16.27
C GLN A 155 -12.70 -15.39 16.11
N LEU A 156 -12.36 -15.04 14.87
CA LEU A 156 -11.48 -13.94 14.50
C LEU A 156 -12.08 -13.23 13.28
N ILE A 157 -12.17 -11.91 13.35
CA ILE A 157 -12.56 -11.05 12.22
C ILE A 157 -11.32 -10.27 11.81
N VAL A 158 -10.91 -10.41 10.56
CA VAL A 158 -9.91 -9.57 9.92
C VAL A 158 -10.65 -8.50 9.13
N LEU A 159 -10.47 -7.25 9.52
CA LEU A 159 -11.01 -6.11 8.77
C LEU A 159 -9.97 -5.63 7.76
N GLY A 160 -10.33 -5.65 6.47
CA GLY A 160 -9.40 -5.45 5.36
C GLY A 160 -8.79 -4.04 5.27
N THR A 161 -9.48 -3.01 5.77
CA THR A 161 -8.94 -1.66 5.98
C THR A 161 -9.76 -0.98 7.10
N CYS A 162 -9.23 -0.98 8.33
CA CYS A 162 -9.97 -0.48 9.49
C CYS A 162 -10.30 1.01 9.43
N GLU A 163 -9.58 1.78 8.61
CA GLU A 163 -9.90 3.17 8.28
C GLU A 163 -11.34 3.34 7.74
N PHE A 164 -11.86 2.32 7.04
CA PHE A 164 -13.23 2.27 6.54
C PHE A 164 -14.10 1.29 7.33
N ASP A 165 -13.60 0.06 7.51
CA ASP A 165 -14.41 -1.08 7.95
C ASP A 165 -14.85 -0.97 9.39
N MET A 166 -14.01 -0.41 10.27
CA MET A 166 -14.38 -0.28 11.68
C MET A 166 -15.56 0.67 11.84
N ASN A 167 -15.58 1.81 11.14
CA ASN A 167 -16.72 2.73 11.18
C ASN A 167 -18.00 2.08 10.64
N HIS A 168 -17.88 1.25 9.60
CA HIS A 168 -19.01 0.57 8.98
C HIS A 168 -19.64 -0.48 9.91
N TYR A 169 -18.81 -1.32 10.53
CA TYR A 169 -19.28 -2.47 11.32
C TYR A 169 -19.40 -2.21 12.83
N GLN A 170 -18.87 -1.10 13.36
CA GLN A 170 -18.70 -0.89 14.81
C GLN A 170 -19.95 -1.22 15.63
N SER A 171 -21.10 -0.62 15.31
CA SER A 171 -22.31 -0.76 16.15
C SER A 171 -22.76 -2.23 16.22
N ALA A 172 -22.86 -2.89 15.07
CA ALA A 172 -23.32 -4.26 15.01
C ALA A 172 -22.31 -5.24 15.62
N LEU A 173 -21.00 -4.98 15.48
CA LEU A 173 -19.98 -5.79 16.14
C LEU A 173 -19.98 -5.61 17.66
N VAL A 174 -20.23 -4.40 18.17
CA VAL A 174 -20.40 -4.14 19.61
C VAL A 174 -21.56 -4.96 20.17
N ASP A 175 -22.71 -4.93 19.49
CA ASP A 175 -23.90 -5.66 19.90
C ASP A 175 -23.67 -7.18 19.86
N ALA A 176 -23.09 -7.69 18.77
CA ALA A 176 -22.76 -9.10 18.63
C ALA A 176 -21.71 -9.57 19.65
N TRP A 177 -20.70 -8.75 19.94
CA TRP A 177 -19.73 -9.07 20.98
C TRP A 177 -20.39 -9.08 22.35
N GLY A 178 -21.30 -8.15 22.63
CA GLY A 178 -22.04 -8.06 23.90
C GLY A 178 -22.96 -9.24 24.16
N SER A 179 -23.62 -9.78 23.13
CA SER A 179 -24.61 -10.85 23.25
C SER A 179 -24.02 -12.26 23.38
N ARG A 180 -22.78 -12.48 22.90
CA ARG A 180 -22.13 -13.80 22.96
C ARG A 180 -21.73 -14.20 24.39
N ARG A 181 -21.61 -15.51 24.65
CA ARG A 181 -21.03 -16.03 25.90
C ARG A 181 -19.56 -15.62 26.02
N ASP A 182 -19.03 -15.60 27.24
CA ASP A 182 -17.63 -15.22 27.50
C ASP A 182 -16.62 -16.16 26.83
N ASP A 183 -16.93 -17.45 26.82
CA ASP A 183 -16.20 -18.49 26.10
C ASP A 183 -16.45 -18.46 24.59
N ASP A 184 -17.29 -17.57 24.06
CA ASP A 184 -17.58 -17.44 22.61
C ASP A 184 -17.15 -16.09 22.03
N LYS A 185 -16.44 -15.24 22.77
CA LYS A 185 -16.01 -13.92 22.27
C LYS A 185 -15.03 -14.05 21.09
N PHE A 186 -15.25 -13.21 20.07
CA PHE A 186 -14.34 -13.06 18.93
C PHE A 186 -13.33 -11.93 19.16
N LYS A 187 -12.27 -11.93 18.35
CA LYS A 187 -11.30 -10.83 18.25
C LYS A 187 -11.31 -10.18 16.87
N ILE A 188 -10.77 -8.97 16.80
CA ILE A 188 -10.60 -8.19 15.57
C ILE A 188 -9.11 -8.00 15.30
N ALA A 189 -8.67 -8.35 14.09
CA ALA A 189 -7.39 -7.92 13.53
C ALA A 189 -7.66 -6.82 12.50
N CYS A 190 -7.13 -5.61 12.78
CA CYS A 190 -7.33 -4.44 11.95
C CYS A 190 -6.16 -4.25 10.99
N VAL A 191 -6.36 -4.50 9.69
CA VAL A 191 -5.39 -4.07 8.68
C VAL A 191 -5.41 -2.55 8.60
N VAL A 192 -4.23 -1.93 8.73
CA VAL A 192 -4.08 -0.46 8.76
C VAL A 192 -2.88 -0.02 7.95
N HIS A 193 -2.93 1.19 7.43
CA HIS A 193 -1.84 1.77 6.65
C HIS A 193 -1.64 3.27 6.89
N ASN A 194 -2.49 3.94 7.68
CA ASN A 194 -2.33 5.36 8.01
C ASN A 194 -2.53 5.64 9.51
N VAL A 195 -1.47 6.08 10.19
CA VAL A 195 -1.49 6.45 11.62
C VAL A 195 -2.33 7.70 11.89
N ASP A 196 -2.51 8.57 10.90
CA ASP A 196 -3.20 9.85 11.04
C ASP A 196 -4.67 9.82 10.58
N ASP A 197 -5.20 8.69 10.10
CA ASP A 197 -6.67 8.55 9.98
C ASP A 197 -7.27 8.29 11.37
N LEU A 198 -7.75 9.36 12.01
CA LEU A 198 -8.25 9.31 13.39
C LEU A 198 -9.71 8.90 13.50
N ARG A 199 -10.46 8.91 12.39
CA ARG A 199 -11.93 8.78 12.44
C ARG A 199 -12.36 7.45 13.00
N TRP A 200 -11.68 6.38 12.61
CA TRP A 200 -11.94 5.03 13.10
C TRP A 200 -11.28 4.75 14.46
N GLN A 201 -10.16 5.43 14.77
CA GLN A 201 -9.36 5.17 15.98
C GLN A 201 -10.13 5.43 17.28
N ARG A 202 -11.15 6.31 17.26
CA ARG A 202 -12.07 6.52 18.39
C ARG A 202 -12.75 5.24 18.89
N HIS A 203 -12.80 4.19 18.07
CA HIS A 203 -13.39 2.90 18.42
C HIS A 203 -12.40 1.95 19.13
N ILE A 204 -11.09 2.21 19.04
CA ILE A 204 -10.04 1.37 19.63
C ILE A 204 -10.22 1.19 21.14
N PRO A 205 -10.50 2.23 21.96
CA PRO A 205 -10.64 2.07 23.40
C PRO A 205 -11.71 1.06 23.81
N PHE A 206 -12.81 0.93 23.04
CA PHE A 206 -13.85 -0.05 23.33
C PHE A 206 -13.32 -1.49 23.23
N TRP A 207 -12.58 -1.78 22.16
CA TRP A 207 -12.05 -3.11 21.89
C TRP A 207 -10.79 -3.43 22.70
N ALA A 208 -9.97 -2.42 23.00
CA ALA A 208 -8.76 -2.54 23.80
C ALA A 208 -9.06 -3.01 25.24
N ARG A 209 -10.05 -2.38 25.92
CA ARG A 209 -10.52 -2.80 27.27
C ARG A 209 -10.94 -4.28 27.34
N ARG A 210 -11.29 -4.86 26.20
CA ARG A 210 -11.79 -6.24 26.08
C ARG A 210 -10.72 -7.22 25.62
N ASN A 211 -9.49 -6.76 25.42
CA ASN A 211 -8.42 -7.55 24.79
C ASN A 211 -8.88 -8.17 23.45
N ALA A 212 -9.68 -7.42 22.69
CA ALA A 212 -10.40 -7.91 21.52
C ALA A 212 -9.94 -7.26 20.21
N ILE A 213 -8.87 -6.45 20.22
CA ILE A 213 -8.30 -5.82 19.04
C ILE A 213 -6.79 -6.04 18.95
N ARG A 214 -6.31 -6.20 17.72
CA ARG A 214 -4.92 -6.15 17.31
C ARG A 214 -4.82 -5.27 16.07
N LEU A 215 -3.72 -4.54 15.93
CA LEU A 215 -3.42 -3.85 14.68
C LEU A 215 -2.47 -4.68 13.82
N LEU A 216 -2.72 -4.67 12.52
CA LEU A 216 -1.92 -5.30 11.48
C LEU A 216 -1.45 -4.27 10.44
N PRO A 217 -0.51 -3.37 10.79
CA PRO A 217 0.10 -2.46 9.82
C PRO A 217 0.78 -3.15 8.65
N ILE A 218 0.71 -2.53 7.48
CA ILE A 218 1.38 -3.05 6.27
C ILE A 218 2.84 -2.61 6.10
N ALA A 219 3.39 -1.85 7.07
CA ALA A 219 4.79 -1.42 7.09
C ALA A 219 5.30 -1.14 8.51
N ASP A 220 6.61 -1.29 8.71
CA ASP A 220 7.28 -1.12 10.01
C ASP A 220 7.11 0.28 10.61
N HIS A 221 7.28 1.34 9.81
CA HIS A 221 7.14 2.70 10.30
C HIS A 221 5.70 3.03 10.74
N VAL A 222 4.68 2.45 10.09
CA VAL A 222 3.27 2.59 10.49
C VAL A 222 3.06 1.87 11.84
N ALA A 223 3.60 0.66 12.00
CA ALA A 223 3.57 -0.03 13.29
C ALA A 223 4.26 0.75 14.39
N LYS A 224 5.43 1.34 14.10
CA LYS A 224 6.12 2.22 15.02
C LYS A 224 5.26 3.44 15.40
N GLY A 225 4.65 4.10 14.42
CA GLY A 225 3.80 5.28 14.66
C GLY A 225 2.57 4.96 15.51
N PHE A 226 1.90 3.82 15.29
CA PHE A 226 0.80 3.38 16.18
C PHE A 226 1.29 3.10 17.60
N ARG A 227 2.43 2.42 17.78
CA ARG A 227 3.00 2.16 19.11
C ARG A 227 3.34 3.47 19.85
N GLU A 228 3.99 4.41 19.18
CA GLU A 228 4.30 5.73 19.74
C GLU A 228 3.02 6.49 20.12
N ARG A 229 2.01 6.48 19.24
CA ARG A 229 0.71 7.11 19.51
C ARG A 229 0.02 6.49 20.72
N PHE A 230 -0.01 5.17 20.81
CA PHE A 230 -0.62 4.47 21.94
C PHE A 230 0.11 4.71 23.25
N ALA A 231 1.44 4.79 23.25
CA ALA A 231 2.21 5.18 24.43
C ALA A 231 1.82 6.59 24.91
N VAL A 232 1.79 7.56 23.99
CA VAL A 232 1.37 8.94 24.34
C VAL A 232 -0.07 8.99 24.85
N GLN A 233 -0.99 8.22 24.26
CA GLN A 233 -2.38 8.18 24.69
C GLN A 233 -2.58 7.43 26.02
N ALA A 234 -1.72 6.46 26.34
CA ALA A 234 -1.75 5.75 27.62
C ALA A 234 -1.42 6.69 28.80
N ASP A 235 -0.57 7.70 28.57
CA ASP A 235 -0.23 8.75 29.54
C ASP A 235 -1.31 9.86 29.65
N SER A 236 -2.43 9.77 28.91
CA SER A 236 -3.49 10.76 28.93
C SER A 236 -4.17 10.85 30.31
N LEU A 237 -4.58 12.05 30.73
CA LEU A 237 -5.42 12.21 31.92
C LEU A 237 -6.89 11.84 31.69
N GLU A 238 -7.28 11.55 30.45
CA GLU A 238 -8.65 11.16 30.11
C GLU A 238 -8.94 9.71 30.57
N PRO A 239 -9.91 9.49 31.48
CA PRO A 239 -10.25 8.15 31.97
C PRO A 239 -10.55 7.14 30.88
N LEU A 240 -11.05 7.60 29.73
CA LEU A 240 -11.36 6.73 28.59
C LEU A 240 -10.13 6.17 27.87
N LEU A 241 -8.95 6.75 28.09
CA LEU A 241 -7.70 6.39 27.42
C LEU A 241 -6.72 5.71 28.38
N TYR A 242 -6.45 6.26 29.57
CA TYR A 242 -5.47 5.63 30.47
C TYR A 242 -5.94 4.30 31.08
N THR A 243 -7.25 4.05 31.15
CA THR A 243 -7.80 2.81 31.75
C THR A 243 -7.83 1.62 30.79
N VAL A 244 -7.47 1.81 29.52
CA VAL A 244 -7.74 0.80 28.47
C VAL A 244 -6.52 0.01 28.03
N GLY A 245 -5.33 0.34 28.58
CA GLY A 245 -4.09 -0.36 28.27
C GLY A 245 -3.67 -0.24 26.81
N LEU A 246 -3.75 0.96 26.21
CA LEU A 246 -3.43 1.17 24.79
C LEU A 246 -2.03 0.67 24.41
N GLU A 247 -1.05 0.85 25.31
CA GLU A 247 0.33 0.38 25.13
C GLU A 247 0.47 -1.16 25.02
N HIS A 248 -0.56 -1.90 25.43
CA HIS A 248 -0.59 -3.37 25.38
C HIS A 248 -1.36 -3.91 24.17
N ILE A 249 -1.89 -3.04 23.29
CA ILE A 249 -2.51 -3.50 22.05
C ILE A 249 -1.42 -4.13 21.17
N PRO A 250 -1.56 -5.41 20.76
CA PRO A 250 -0.60 -6.01 19.85
C PRO A 250 -0.61 -5.29 18.49
N VAL A 251 0.60 -5.03 17.98
CA VAL A 251 0.81 -4.40 16.67
C VAL A 251 1.82 -5.25 15.90
N ASP A 252 1.35 -5.96 14.88
CA ASP A 252 2.16 -6.83 14.03
C ASP A 252 2.26 -6.29 12.62
N VAL A 253 3.42 -6.45 11.99
CA VAL A 253 3.60 -6.04 10.60
C VAL A 253 3.33 -7.24 9.70
N HIS A 254 2.38 -7.11 8.77
CA HIS A 254 2.18 -8.06 7.67
C HIS A 254 2.40 -7.34 6.35
N VAL A 255 3.33 -7.82 5.53
CA VAL A 255 3.69 -7.16 4.28
C VAL A 255 2.89 -7.78 3.12
N PRO A 256 2.01 -7.03 2.43
CA PRO A 256 1.10 -7.59 1.43
C PRO A 256 1.83 -7.81 0.09
N ILE A 257 2.58 -8.90 -0.02
CA ILE A 257 3.27 -9.29 -1.25
C ILE A 257 2.73 -10.64 -1.71
N LEU A 258 2.16 -10.67 -2.91
CA LEU A 258 1.71 -11.89 -3.58
C LEU A 258 2.83 -12.54 -4.41
N ASP A 259 2.66 -13.84 -4.66
CA ASP A 259 3.52 -14.59 -5.59
C ASP A 259 2.91 -14.58 -6.99
N ILE A 260 3.05 -13.46 -7.70
CA ILE A 260 2.51 -13.33 -9.06
C ILE A 260 3.31 -14.25 -10.00
N PRO A 261 2.68 -15.27 -10.63
CA PRO A 261 3.36 -16.18 -11.54
C PRO A 261 3.58 -15.51 -12.90
N HIS A 262 4.43 -16.14 -13.72
CA HIS A 262 4.60 -15.78 -15.13
C HIS A 262 4.99 -14.32 -15.40
N LEU A 263 5.68 -13.67 -14.46
CA LEU A 263 6.23 -12.34 -14.68
C LEU A 263 7.16 -12.32 -15.92
N PRO A 264 7.15 -11.23 -16.72
CA PRO A 264 7.90 -11.13 -17.95
C PRO A 264 9.41 -11.31 -17.70
N VAL A 265 10.03 -12.23 -18.47
CA VAL A 265 11.47 -12.42 -18.47
C VAL A 265 12.10 -11.40 -19.42
N ARG A 266 13.08 -10.65 -18.90
CA ARG A 266 13.68 -9.54 -19.63
C ARG A 266 15.11 -9.90 -20.05
N PRO A 267 15.41 -9.99 -21.36
CA PRO A 267 16.68 -10.51 -21.85
C PRO A 267 17.86 -9.56 -21.54
N LEU A 268 19.05 -10.13 -21.32
CA LEU A 268 20.30 -9.40 -21.11
C LEU A 268 21.23 -9.55 -22.32
N PRO A 269 22.11 -8.57 -22.61
CA PRO A 269 22.24 -7.26 -21.95
C PRO A 269 21.12 -6.29 -22.38
N ARG A 270 20.77 -5.32 -21.52
CA ARG A 270 19.75 -4.31 -21.82
C ARG A 270 20.03 -2.97 -21.12
N ALA A 271 19.56 -1.89 -21.73
CA ALA A 271 19.54 -0.56 -21.12
C ALA A 271 18.32 -0.40 -20.21
N LEU A 272 18.37 0.55 -19.27
CA LEU A 272 17.21 0.96 -18.48
C LEU A 272 16.27 1.77 -19.39
N GLU A 273 15.21 1.15 -19.88
CA GLU A 273 14.26 1.69 -20.84
C GLU A 273 13.01 2.25 -20.17
N LYS A 274 12.45 1.58 -19.16
CA LYS A 274 11.12 1.91 -18.61
C LYS A 274 11.20 2.18 -17.12
N ALA A 275 10.88 3.40 -16.71
CA ALA A 275 10.58 3.70 -15.32
C ALA A 275 9.08 3.87 -15.12
N VAL A 276 8.57 3.54 -13.93
CA VAL A 276 7.16 3.74 -13.60
C VAL A 276 6.99 4.51 -12.30
N ILE A 277 6.06 5.48 -12.30
CA ILE A 277 5.49 6.06 -11.09
C ILE A 277 4.07 5.51 -10.96
N GLN A 278 3.83 4.77 -9.89
CA GLN A 278 2.52 4.18 -9.61
C GLN A 278 1.80 4.96 -8.49
N GLY A 279 0.50 5.15 -8.68
CA GLY A 279 -0.41 5.71 -7.67
C GLY A 279 -1.44 6.67 -8.26
N THR A 280 -2.14 7.38 -7.37
CA THR A 280 -3.03 8.47 -7.78
C THR A 280 -2.23 9.63 -8.38
N PHE A 281 -2.71 10.17 -9.50
CA PHE A 281 -2.10 11.30 -10.21
C PHE A 281 -2.45 12.61 -9.52
N ALA A 282 -1.87 12.82 -8.35
CA ALA A 282 -2.09 13.99 -7.52
C ALA A 282 -0.77 14.55 -6.98
N ALA A 283 -0.58 15.87 -7.09
CA ALA A 283 0.68 16.55 -6.84
C ALA A 283 1.07 16.56 -5.35
N GLU A 284 0.09 16.49 -4.46
CA GLU A 284 0.29 16.35 -3.02
C GLU A 284 0.78 14.95 -2.62
N ARG A 285 0.60 13.95 -3.49
CA ARG A 285 1.07 12.57 -3.25
C ARG A 285 2.40 12.26 -3.90
N ARG A 286 2.70 12.91 -5.03
CA ARG A 286 3.88 12.65 -5.85
C ARG A 286 4.50 13.92 -6.44
N ASN A 287 5.82 13.98 -6.47
CA ASN A 287 6.58 15.10 -7.03
C ASN A 287 6.66 15.07 -8.58
N TYR A 288 5.52 14.99 -9.27
CA TYR A 288 5.49 14.95 -10.73
C TYR A 288 6.16 16.19 -11.35
N ALA A 289 5.93 17.38 -10.78
CA ALA A 289 6.51 18.62 -11.27
C ALA A 289 8.06 18.61 -11.23
N GLY A 290 8.64 18.09 -10.15
CA GLY A 290 10.09 17.93 -10.03
C GLY A 290 10.63 16.91 -11.03
N ILE A 291 9.95 15.78 -11.21
CA ILE A 291 10.35 14.74 -12.17
C ILE A 291 10.28 15.27 -13.60
N PHE A 292 9.20 15.92 -14.01
CA PHE A 292 9.06 16.46 -15.36
C PHE A 292 10.09 17.54 -15.67
N ARG A 293 10.31 18.47 -14.73
CA ARG A 293 11.36 19.49 -14.87
C ARG A 293 12.74 18.87 -15.00
N GLY A 294 13.03 17.85 -14.19
CA GLY A 294 14.28 17.09 -14.25
C GLY A 294 14.47 16.39 -15.60
N LEU A 295 13.42 15.73 -16.12
CA LEU A 295 13.45 15.06 -17.41
C LEU A 295 13.68 16.04 -18.55
N ILE A 296 12.92 17.14 -18.60
CA ILE A 296 13.08 18.19 -19.63
C ILE A 296 14.51 18.73 -19.62
N ALA A 297 15.02 19.13 -18.45
CA ALA A 297 16.38 19.63 -18.32
C ALA A 297 17.42 18.60 -18.81
N SER A 298 17.24 17.34 -18.43
CA SER A 298 18.16 16.26 -18.81
C SER A 298 18.12 15.90 -20.30
N LEU A 299 16.94 15.98 -20.92
CA LEU A 299 16.76 15.78 -22.37
C LEU A 299 17.33 16.95 -23.19
N HIS A 300 17.26 18.18 -22.67
CA HIS A 300 17.94 19.32 -23.31
C HIS A 300 19.46 19.22 -23.22
N GLU A 301 19.98 18.70 -22.11
CA GLU A 301 21.42 18.50 -21.90
C GLU A 301 21.98 17.43 -22.85
N ASP A 302 21.36 16.25 -22.90
CA ASP A 302 21.81 15.13 -23.73
C ASP A 302 20.63 14.24 -24.14
N PRO A 303 19.93 14.55 -25.25
CA PRO A 303 18.78 13.78 -25.70
C PRO A 303 19.18 12.37 -26.17
N LYS A 304 20.42 12.19 -26.64
CA LYS A 304 20.92 10.89 -27.13
C LYS A 304 21.06 9.88 -26.00
N ALA A 305 21.48 10.30 -24.80
CA ALA A 305 21.50 9.44 -23.61
C ALA A 305 20.12 8.83 -23.29
N TRP A 306 19.04 9.50 -23.69
CA TRP A 306 17.67 9.04 -23.50
C TRP A 306 17.08 8.32 -24.72
N GLY A 307 17.81 8.25 -25.85
CA GLY A 307 17.32 7.67 -27.11
C GLY A 307 16.38 8.59 -27.90
N TYR A 308 16.54 9.90 -27.75
CA TYR A 308 15.71 10.92 -28.41
C TYR A 308 16.56 11.86 -29.27
N ARG A 309 15.91 12.51 -30.23
CA ARG A 309 16.50 13.62 -31.00
C ARG A 309 16.41 14.92 -30.20
N PRO A 310 17.34 15.87 -30.38
CA PRO A 310 17.20 17.22 -29.82
C PRO A 310 15.91 17.90 -30.27
N LEU A 311 15.44 18.91 -29.57
CA LEU A 311 14.15 19.52 -29.87
C LEU A 311 14.14 20.21 -31.26
N ASP A 312 15.19 20.94 -31.62
CA ASP A 312 15.39 21.62 -32.92
C ASP A 312 14.15 22.37 -33.44
N GLY A 313 13.44 23.09 -32.56
CA GLY A 313 12.24 23.85 -32.91
C GLY A 313 10.94 23.04 -33.01
N ARG A 314 10.99 21.73 -32.70
CA ARG A 314 9.79 20.89 -32.50
C ARG A 314 9.11 21.21 -31.16
N PRO A 315 7.82 20.86 -30.99
CA PRO A 315 7.16 20.97 -29.70
C PRO A 315 7.58 19.87 -28.72
N SER A 316 8.09 18.71 -29.20
CA SER A 316 8.39 17.55 -28.36
C SER A 316 9.65 16.78 -28.75
N PHE A 317 10.25 16.11 -27.76
CA PHE A 317 11.35 15.18 -27.98
C PHE A 317 10.80 13.93 -28.68
N VAL A 318 11.34 13.58 -29.85
CA VAL A 318 10.91 12.40 -30.63
C VAL A 318 11.95 11.27 -30.54
N PRO A 319 11.53 10.00 -30.45
CA PRO A 319 12.46 8.88 -30.45
C PRO A 319 13.41 8.92 -31.65
N ASP A 320 14.68 8.61 -31.41
CA ASP A 320 15.68 8.53 -32.48
C ASP A 320 15.78 7.09 -33.01
N PRO A 321 15.28 6.78 -34.22
CA PRO A 321 15.32 5.42 -34.78
C PRO A 321 16.75 4.93 -35.04
N ASP A 322 17.72 5.84 -35.13
CA ASP A 322 19.13 5.54 -35.37
C ASP A 322 19.93 5.37 -34.05
N SER A 323 19.27 5.54 -32.90
CA SER A 323 19.89 5.40 -31.58
C SER A 323 20.31 3.95 -31.32
N PRO A 324 21.53 3.70 -30.80
CA PRO A 324 21.96 2.36 -30.38
C PRO A 324 21.24 1.86 -29.12
N ILE A 325 20.48 2.73 -28.43
CA ILE A 325 19.71 2.41 -27.23
C ILE A 325 18.22 2.74 -27.43
N PRO A 326 17.29 1.90 -26.92
CA PRO A 326 15.86 2.14 -27.07
C PRO A 326 15.43 3.41 -26.33
N PRO A 327 14.41 4.16 -26.82
CA PRO A 327 13.96 5.38 -26.18
C PRO A 327 13.46 5.11 -24.75
N PHE A 328 13.91 5.93 -23.79
CA PHE A 328 13.45 5.85 -22.41
C PHE A 328 12.00 6.30 -22.26
N ARG A 329 11.21 5.57 -21.47
CA ARG A 329 9.81 5.88 -21.20
C ARG A 329 9.55 5.98 -19.69
N LEU A 330 8.87 7.05 -19.30
CA LEU A 330 8.27 7.17 -17.98
C LEU A 330 6.77 6.85 -18.05
N LEU A 331 6.37 5.78 -17.38
CA LEU A 331 4.99 5.36 -17.30
C LEU A 331 4.37 5.91 -16.02
N LEU A 332 3.22 6.54 -16.13
CA LEU A 332 2.37 6.91 -15.01
C LEU A 332 1.21 5.92 -14.97
N VAL A 333 1.12 5.11 -13.93
CA VAL A 333 0.14 4.02 -13.86
C VAL A 333 -0.71 4.16 -12.60
N GLY A 334 -2.03 4.27 -12.75
CA GLY A 334 -2.93 4.41 -11.60
C GLY A 334 -4.25 5.07 -11.93
N SER A 335 -4.60 6.14 -11.24
CA SER A 335 -5.90 6.81 -11.39
C SER A 335 -5.77 8.33 -11.30
N GLY A 336 -6.70 9.05 -11.93
CA GLY A 336 -6.69 10.51 -11.99
C GLY A 336 -6.21 11.05 -13.32
N TRP A 337 -5.85 12.33 -13.34
CA TRP A 337 -5.37 13.04 -14.52
C TRP A 337 -4.23 13.99 -14.14
N LEU A 338 -3.30 14.18 -15.06
CA LEU A 338 -2.19 15.09 -14.91
C LEU A 338 -1.87 15.71 -16.27
N ASP A 339 -1.57 17.00 -16.30
CA ASP A 339 -1.10 17.66 -17.51
C ASP A 339 0.39 17.35 -17.69
N VAL A 340 0.69 16.54 -18.70
CA VAL A 340 2.06 16.23 -19.13
C VAL A 340 2.52 17.37 -20.05
N PRO A 341 3.69 18.01 -19.78
CA PRO A 341 4.25 19.02 -20.67
C PRO A 341 4.37 18.52 -22.11
N GLU A 342 4.10 19.39 -23.09
CA GLU A 342 4.08 19.03 -24.51
C GLU A 342 5.42 18.44 -24.95
N GLU A 343 6.52 18.95 -24.40
CA GLU A 343 7.90 18.50 -24.62
C GLU A 343 8.07 17.00 -24.35
N LEU A 344 7.31 16.45 -23.39
CA LEU A 344 7.40 15.09 -22.90
C LEU A 344 6.36 14.13 -23.50
N SER A 345 5.59 14.56 -24.50
CA SER A 345 4.49 13.78 -25.09
C SER A 345 4.89 12.40 -25.68
N HIS A 346 6.16 12.19 -26.03
CA HIS A 346 6.70 10.89 -26.45
C HIS A 346 7.61 10.21 -25.41
N VAL A 347 7.77 10.83 -24.24
CA VAL A 347 8.62 10.34 -23.13
C VAL A 347 7.75 9.81 -22.00
N VAL A 348 6.65 10.50 -21.70
CA VAL A 348 5.74 10.18 -20.60
C VAL A 348 4.43 9.64 -21.17
N SER A 349 3.94 8.53 -20.62
CA SER A 349 2.62 7.99 -20.96
C SER A 349 1.80 7.70 -19.71
N MET A 350 0.48 7.92 -19.80
CA MET A 350 -0.44 7.71 -18.69
C MET A 350 -1.34 6.51 -18.97
N HIS A 351 -1.45 5.62 -17.99
CA HIS A 351 -2.27 4.41 -18.03
C HIS A 351 -3.18 4.41 -16.81
N THR A 352 -4.50 4.56 -17.04
CA THR A 352 -5.46 4.72 -15.95
C THR A 352 -6.43 3.55 -15.85
N ASN A 353 -6.75 3.17 -14.61
CA ASN A 353 -7.84 2.25 -14.29
C ASN A 353 -7.76 0.89 -15.03
N LEU A 354 -6.53 0.40 -15.23
CA LEU A 354 -6.30 -0.89 -15.87
C LEU A 354 -6.87 -2.04 -15.01
N PRO A 355 -7.41 -3.11 -15.63
CA PRO A 355 -7.63 -4.37 -14.94
C PRO A 355 -6.33 -4.90 -14.31
N TYR A 356 -6.44 -5.66 -13.21
CA TYR A 356 -5.27 -6.08 -12.43
C TYR A 356 -4.24 -6.88 -13.24
N HIS A 357 -4.66 -7.74 -14.17
CA HIS A 357 -3.72 -8.48 -15.01
C HIS A 357 -2.89 -7.55 -15.91
N ASP A 358 -3.56 -6.66 -16.66
CA ASP A 358 -2.89 -5.67 -17.52
C ASP A 358 -2.02 -4.71 -16.71
N PHE A 359 -2.49 -4.32 -15.52
CA PHE A 359 -1.76 -3.49 -14.56
C PHE A 359 -0.48 -4.16 -14.07
N TYR A 360 -0.54 -5.44 -13.68
CA TYR A 360 0.62 -6.20 -13.25
C TYR A 360 1.59 -6.47 -14.39
N GLU A 361 1.11 -6.83 -15.57
CA GLU A 361 1.96 -7.04 -16.75
C GLU A 361 2.72 -5.77 -17.13
N LEU A 362 2.01 -4.63 -17.20
CA LEU A 362 2.60 -3.34 -17.56
C LEU A 362 3.70 -2.91 -16.58
N ILE A 363 3.46 -3.06 -15.27
CA ILE A 363 4.44 -2.67 -14.26
C ILE A 363 5.60 -3.67 -14.22
N ALA A 364 5.35 -4.97 -14.30
CA ALA A 364 6.40 -6.00 -14.28
C ALA A 364 7.35 -5.90 -15.50
N ASP A 365 6.85 -5.36 -16.62
CA ASP A 365 7.63 -5.04 -17.80
C ASP A 365 8.51 -3.78 -17.63
N CYS A 366 8.32 -2.99 -16.56
CA CYS A 366 9.18 -1.85 -16.24
C CYS A 366 10.49 -2.24 -15.56
N ASP A 367 11.54 -1.45 -15.76
CA ASP A 367 12.88 -1.69 -15.23
C ASP A 367 13.02 -1.27 -13.77
N ILE A 368 12.33 -0.20 -13.39
CA ILE A 368 12.47 0.40 -12.08
C ILE A 368 11.18 1.14 -11.69
N VAL A 369 10.79 1.01 -10.42
CA VAL A 369 9.71 1.81 -9.84
C VAL A 369 10.31 3.02 -9.15
N VAL A 370 9.75 4.19 -9.42
CA VAL A 370 10.11 5.45 -8.78
C VAL A 370 8.96 5.89 -7.86
N PRO A 371 9.10 5.78 -6.53
CA PRO A 371 8.00 6.14 -5.63
C PRO A 371 7.62 7.62 -5.69
N ALA A 372 8.59 8.50 -5.99
CA ALA A 372 8.41 9.93 -6.20
C ALA A 372 7.55 10.64 -5.14
N PHE A 373 7.67 10.29 -3.86
CA PHE A 373 6.86 10.88 -2.79
C PHE A 373 7.01 12.41 -2.75
N ALA A 374 5.89 13.13 -2.68
CA ALA A 374 5.89 14.59 -2.59
C ALA A 374 6.36 15.10 -1.22
N ASP A 375 6.14 14.31 -0.17
CA ASP A 375 6.43 14.69 1.21
C ASP A 375 6.92 13.49 2.05
N ASN A 376 7.02 13.71 3.36
CA ASN A 376 7.48 12.72 4.32
C ASN A 376 6.38 11.78 4.82
N THR A 377 5.11 12.00 4.44
CA THR A 377 3.95 11.26 4.96
C THR A 377 4.14 9.76 4.77
N TYR A 378 4.62 9.36 3.58
CA TYR A 378 4.90 7.97 3.24
C TYR A 378 6.12 7.34 3.92
N LEU A 379 6.87 8.12 4.70
CA LEU A 379 8.08 7.71 5.41
C LEU A 379 7.90 7.74 6.94
N SER A 380 6.80 8.30 7.43
CA SER A 380 6.56 8.50 8.86
C SER A 380 5.23 7.92 9.35
N VAL A 381 4.14 8.12 8.62
CA VAL A 381 2.78 7.85 9.14
C VAL A 381 1.90 7.04 8.20
N GLN A 382 2.24 6.95 6.92
CA GLN A 382 1.42 6.24 5.94
C GLN A 382 2.23 5.25 5.09
N ALA A 383 1.75 4.02 4.95
CA ALA A 383 2.36 3.07 4.03
C ALA A 383 1.86 3.27 2.60
N SER A 384 2.75 3.11 1.63
CA SER A 384 2.43 3.18 0.20
C SER A 384 2.32 1.79 -0.41
N SER A 385 1.19 1.49 -1.06
CA SER A 385 1.01 0.27 -1.85
C SER A 385 2.00 0.17 -3.02
N THR A 386 2.53 1.29 -3.52
CA THR A 386 3.59 1.31 -4.54
C THR A 386 4.82 0.50 -4.14
N ILE A 387 5.18 0.52 -2.84
CA ILE A 387 6.36 -0.21 -2.35
C ILE A 387 6.10 -1.72 -2.39
N ALA A 388 4.95 -2.16 -1.85
CA ALA A 388 4.56 -3.56 -1.86
C ALA A 388 4.39 -4.10 -3.29
N LEU A 389 3.70 -3.35 -4.15
CA LEU A 389 3.47 -3.69 -5.55
C LEU A 389 4.77 -3.86 -6.35
N ALA A 390 5.73 -2.95 -6.20
CA ALA A 390 7.01 -3.06 -6.91
C ALA A 390 7.73 -4.37 -6.54
N THR A 391 7.72 -4.71 -5.25
CA THR A 391 8.33 -5.95 -4.78
C THR A 391 7.55 -7.20 -5.15
N GLU A 392 6.22 -7.11 -5.20
CA GLU A 392 5.32 -8.14 -5.72
C GLU A 392 5.60 -8.45 -7.18
N LEU A 393 5.91 -7.44 -7.99
CA LEU A 393 6.16 -7.59 -9.42
C LEU A 393 7.65 -7.74 -9.78
N GLN A 394 8.53 -7.93 -8.79
CA GLN A 394 9.98 -8.09 -8.98
C GLN A 394 10.63 -6.93 -9.75
N VAL A 395 10.15 -5.71 -9.50
CA VAL A 395 10.70 -4.48 -10.06
C VAL A 395 11.40 -3.71 -8.95
N PRO A 396 12.72 -3.46 -9.07
CA PRO A 396 13.45 -2.78 -8.02
C PRO A 396 12.96 -1.34 -7.86
N LEU A 397 12.99 -0.86 -6.61
CA LEU A 397 12.60 0.49 -6.24
C LEU A 397 13.81 1.43 -6.23
N LEU A 398 13.72 2.57 -6.93
CA LEU A 398 14.71 3.65 -6.82
C LEU A 398 14.43 4.48 -5.57
N VAL A 399 15.21 4.28 -4.51
CA VAL A 399 14.90 4.84 -3.18
C VAL A 399 16.13 5.37 -2.46
N THR A 400 15.89 6.14 -1.39
CA THR A 400 16.95 6.59 -0.49
C THR A 400 17.11 5.62 0.68
N ASN A 401 18.22 5.72 1.41
CA ASN A 401 18.42 5.00 2.67
C ASN A 401 17.32 5.31 3.71
N ARG A 402 16.72 6.51 3.69
CA ARG A 402 15.59 6.84 4.58
C ARG A 402 14.37 5.97 4.27
N THR A 403 14.08 5.73 2.99
CA THR A 403 12.97 4.86 2.58
C THR A 403 13.22 3.42 3.02
N ARG A 404 14.44 2.90 2.84
CA ARG A 404 14.83 1.56 3.33
C ARG A 404 14.57 1.40 4.84
N ARG A 405 14.97 2.39 5.63
CA ARG A 405 14.72 2.39 7.09
C ARG A 405 13.23 2.44 7.46
N ALA A 406 12.41 3.15 6.68
CA ALA A 406 10.98 3.26 6.93
C ALA A 406 10.21 1.98 6.55
N TYR A 407 10.63 1.31 5.48
CA TYR A 407 10.08 0.05 4.98
C TYR A 407 11.13 -1.04 5.18
N ARG A 408 11.32 -1.52 6.41
CA ARG A 408 12.47 -2.39 6.75
C ARG A 408 12.47 -3.70 5.95
N TYR A 409 11.32 -4.15 5.45
CA TYR A 409 11.26 -5.32 4.58
C TYR A 409 11.96 -5.14 3.23
N ILE A 410 12.10 -3.90 2.72
CA ILE A 410 12.90 -3.57 1.52
C ILE A 410 14.29 -3.04 1.87
N ASP A 411 14.75 -3.15 3.12
CA ASP A 411 16.13 -2.84 3.48
C ASP A 411 17.09 -3.94 3.01
N ASP A 412 17.05 -4.22 1.70
CA ASP A 412 17.71 -5.33 1.05
C ASP A 412 18.04 -4.95 -0.40
N PRO A 413 19.31 -5.02 -0.84
CA PRO A 413 19.71 -4.64 -2.19
C PRO A 413 19.04 -5.48 -3.29
N ARG A 414 18.50 -6.66 -2.97
CA ARG A 414 17.73 -7.49 -3.90
C ARG A 414 16.43 -6.80 -4.35
N ALA A 415 15.86 -5.95 -3.50
CA ALA A 415 14.56 -5.29 -3.74
C ALA A 415 14.67 -3.83 -4.20
N VAL A 416 15.83 -3.18 -4.02
CA VAL A 416 15.98 -1.74 -4.22
C VAL A 416 17.25 -1.36 -4.98
N VAL A 417 17.25 -0.15 -5.53
CA VAL A 417 18.44 0.59 -5.93
C VAL A 417 18.55 1.80 -5.01
N THR A 418 19.65 1.88 -4.24
CA THR A 418 19.80 2.93 -3.22
C THR A 418 20.49 4.14 -3.81
N ARG A 419 19.75 5.19 -4.15
CA ARG A 419 20.33 6.47 -4.55
C ARG A 419 20.72 7.32 -3.34
N PRO A 420 21.79 8.12 -3.41
CA PRO A 420 22.01 9.16 -2.42
C PRO A 420 20.87 10.18 -2.47
N ALA A 421 20.45 10.67 -1.30
CA ALA A 421 19.33 11.60 -1.21
C ALA A 421 19.57 12.90 -1.99
N ALA A 422 20.83 13.33 -2.09
CA ALA A 422 21.26 14.50 -2.83
C ALA A 422 21.16 14.35 -4.37
N MET A 423 21.12 13.13 -4.90
CA MET A 423 20.95 12.88 -6.34
C MET A 423 19.45 12.74 -6.65
N PRO A 424 18.84 13.66 -7.39
CA PRO A 424 17.44 13.56 -7.84
C PRO A 424 17.18 12.29 -8.66
N GLU A 425 15.94 11.81 -8.64
CA GLU A 425 15.53 10.57 -9.32
C GLU A 425 15.93 10.54 -10.79
N VAL A 426 15.71 11.63 -11.54
CA VAL A 426 16.03 11.69 -12.97
C VAL A 426 17.53 11.57 -13.23
N GLN A 427 18.36 12.16 -12.38
CA GLN A 427 19.82 12.04 -12.52
C GLN A 427 20.29 10.63 -12.19
N ALA A 428 19.69 9.98 -11.18
CA ALA A 428 19.97 8.58 -10.88
C ALA A 428 19.55 7.65 -12.02
N LEU A 429 18.38 7.88 -12.62
CA LEU A 429 17.92 7.15 -13.81
C LEU A 429 18.87 7.34 -14.99
N LYS A 430 19.31 8.58 -15.27
CA LYS A 430 20.31 8.85 -16.33
C LYS A 430 21.59 8.08 -16.05
N ALA A 431 22.14 8.19 -14.83
CA ALA A 431 23.38 7.53 -14.46
C ALA A 431 23.29 6.00 -14.61
N LEU A 432 22.26 5.37 -14.07
CA LEU A 432 22.02 3.93 -14.19
C LEU A 432 21.83 3.47 -15.64
N ARG A 433 21.22 4.33 -16.47
CA ARG A 433 20.98 4.05 -17.88
C ARG A 433 22.25 4.17 -18.73
N THR A 434 23.08 5.19 -18.48
CA THR A 434 24.29 5.48 -19.27
C THR A 434 25.54 4.79 -18.73
N GLY A 435 25.52 4.32 -17.48
CA GLY A 435 26.72 3.90 -16.78
C GLY A 435 27.61 5.06 -16.32
N ASP A 436 27.11 6.30 -16.35
CA ASP A 436 27.91 7.50 -16.10
C ASP A 436 27.18 8.52 -15.19
N ALA A 437 27.75 8.76 -14.01
CA ALA A 437 27.30 9.75 -13.03
C ALA A 437 28.14 11.03 -13.01
N SER A 438 29.05 11.22 -13.96
CA SER A 438 30.02 12.33 -14.00
C SER A 438 29.35 13.70 -14.01
N SER A 439 28.27 13.89 -14.79
CA SER A 439 27.50 15.14 -14.84
C SER A 439 27.03 15.55 -13.43
N PHE A 440 26.45 14.62 -12.67
CA PHE A 440 26.07 14.89 -11.28
C PHE A 440 27.29 15.18 -10.39
N LEU A 441 28.31 14.31 -10.40
CA LEU A 441 29.49 14.46 -9.52
C LEU A 441 30.28 15.74 -9.79
N SER A 442 30.24 16.25 -11.01
CA SER A 442 30.88 17.51 -11.42
C SER A 442 30.01 18.76 -11.14
N SER A 443 28.73 18.58 -10.87
CA SER A 443 27.80 19.70 -10.66
C SER A 443 28.02 20.41 -9.32
N ASP A 444 27.71 21.70 -9.27
CA ASP A 444 27.66 22.51 -8.05
C ASP A 444 26.29 23.21 -7.96
N PRO A 445 25.23 22.49 -7.58
CA PRO A 445 23.88 23.06 -7.54
C PRO A 445 23.71 24.11 -6.43
N ALA A 446 24.66 24.20 -5.49
CA ALA A 446 24.64 25.18 -4.41
C ALA A 446 25.40 26.47 -4.74
N ASP A 447 26.14 26.50 -5.86
CA ASP A 447 26.97 27.62 -6.33
C ASP A 447 27.98 28.09 -5.26
N ILE A 448 28.66 27.13 -4.62
CA ILE A 448 29.65 27.39 -3.56
C ILE A 448 31.10 27.21 -4.02
N GLY A 449 31.31 26.98 -5.33
CA GLY A 449 32.62 26.73 -5.94
C GLY A 449 33.15 25.32 -5.70
N GLN A 450 32.30 24.38 -5.29
CA GLN A 450 32.70 23.01 -4.96
C GLN A 450 31.77 22.00 -5.64
N ALA A 451 32.34 21.18 -6.53
CA ALA A 451 31.61 20.09 -7.15
C ALA A 451 31.11 19.10 -6.09
N ILE A 452 29.89 18.58 -6.26
CA ILE A 452 29.23 17.71 -5.29
C ILE A 452 30.04 16.43 -5.04
N GLY A 453 30.73 15.93 -6.06
CA GLY A 453 31.61 14.77 -5.99
C GLY A 453 32.90 14.98 -5.21
N ALA A 454 33.19 16.21 -4.74
CA ALA A 454 34.25 16.46 -3.77
C ALA A 454 33.88 15.98 -2.35
N LEU A 455 32.58 15.77 -2.07
CA LEU A 455 32.12 15.14 -0.84
C LEU A 455 32.30 13.63 -0.94
N VAL A 456 33.37 13.10 -0.31
CA VAL A 456 33.73 11.67 -0.36
C VAL A 456 32.54 10.74 -0.05
N PRO A 457 31.76 10.93 1.03
CA PRO A 457 30.63 10.04 1.32
C PRO A 457 29.53 10.04 0.25
N LEU A 458 29.38 11.15 -0.48
CA LEU A 458 28.41 11.23 -1.57
C LEU A 458 28.93 10.50 -2.81
N ARG A 459 30.21 10.66 -3.14
CA ARG A 459 30.85 9.91 -4.23
C ARG A 459 30.75 8.42 -4.00
N GLU A 460 31.10 7.95 -2.80
CA GLU A 460 30.99 6.53 -2.41
C GLU A 460 29.55 6.04 -2.56
N ALA A 461 28.55 6.81 -2.09
CA ALA A 461 27.15 6.43 -2.26
C ALA A 461 26.68 6.37 -3.73
N VAL A 462 27.27 7.18 -4.62
CA VAL A 462 27.01 7.10 -6.07
C VAL A 462 27.68 5.85 -6.64
N ASP A 463 28.94 5.60 -6.29
CA ASP A 463 29.68 4.43 -6.76
C ASP A 463 28.99 3.12 -6.32
N ASP A 464 28.49 3.06 -5.08
CA ASP A 464 27.68 1.95 -4.57
C ASP A 464 26.38 1.76 -5.38
N MET A 465 25.64 2.84 -5.63
CA MET A 465 24.42 2.79 -6.46
C MET A 465 24.71 2.26 -7.86
N MET A 466 25.81 2.72 -8.46
CA MET A 466 26.23 2.30 -9.80
C MET A 466 26.71 0.85 -9.83
N HIS A 467 27.40 0.39 -8.78
CA HIS A 467 27.88 -0.97 -8.63
C HIS A 467 26.74 -1.97 -8.38
N GLU A 468 25.80 -1.64 -7.49
CA GLU A 468 24.59 -2.44 -7.24
C GLU A 468 23.71 -2.52 -8.50
N GLY A 469 23.65 -1.44 -9.26
CA GLY A 469 22.84 -1.32 -10.46
C GLY A 469 21.36 -1.61 -10.21
N TRP A 470 20.63 -1.92 -11.28
CA TRP A 470 19.17 -2.13 -11.26
C TRP A 470 18.74 -3.50 -11.77
N ILE A 471 19.65 -4.32 -12.30
CA ILE A 471 19.33 -5.68 -12.77
C ILE A 471 19.33 -6.62 -11.57
N ARG A 472 18.32 -7.48 -11.48
CA ARG A 472 18.18 -8.49 -10.41
C ARG A 472 17.87 -9.84 -11.02
N GLU A 473 18.46 -10.88 -10.44
CA GLU A 473 18.16 -12.25 -10.83
C GLU A 473 16.81 -12.69 -10.25
N THR A 474 16.00 -13.41 -11.03
CA THR A 474 14.71 -13.96 -10.58
C THR A 474 14.84 -14.81 -9.33
N ARG A 475 15.92 -15.60 -9.21
CA ARG A 475 16.18 -16.41 -8.01
C ARG A 475 16.39 -15.54 -6.78
N SER A 476 17.14 -14.45 -6.92
CA SER A 476 17.41 -13.51 -5.83
C SER A 476 16.13 -12.88 -5.28
N TRP A 477 15.20 -12.50 -6.17
CA TRP A 477 13.87 -12.05 -5.79
C TRP A 477 13.06 -13.11 -5.04
N LYS A 478 13.06 -14.35 -5.54
CA LYS A 478 12.34 -15.46 -4.91
C LYS A 478 12.86 -15.73 -3.49
N ASP A 479 14.18 -15.81 -3.33
CA ASP A 479 14.80 -16.05 -2.02
C ASP A 479 14.44 -14.93 -1.02
N TRP A 480 14.46 -13.67 -1.46
CA TRP A 480 14.02 -12.53 -0.64
C TRP A 480 12.53 -12.58 -0.27
N LYS A 481 11.65 -12.89 -1.24
CA LYS A 481 10.20 -13.00 -0.98
C LYS A 481 9.89 -14.11 0.02
N GLU A 482 10.56 -15.25 -0.05
CA GLU A 482 10.39 -16.34 0.91
C GLU A 482 10.72 -15.93 2.35
N GLU A 483 11.75 -15.09 2.54
CA GLU A 483 12.08 -14.53 3.85
C GLU A 483 10.98 -13.59 4.38
N VAL A 484 10.36 -12.79 3.50
CA VAL A 484 9.20 -11.96 3.85
C VAL A 484 7.97 -12.83 4.17
N TRP A 485 7.64 -13.81 3.33
CA TRP A 485 6.51 -14.69 3.54
C TRP A 485 6.65 -15.57 4.78
N LYS A 486 7.86 -16.00 5.12
CA LYS A 486 8.12 -16.68 6.38
C LYS A 486 7.70 -15.81 7.58
N ARG A 487 8.10 -14.53 7.59
CA ARG A 487 7.69 -13.58 8.64
C ARG A 487 6.16 -13.34 8.65
N ASN A 488 5.53 -13.26 7.47
CA ASN A 488 4.07 -13.15 7.37
C ASN A 488 3.36 -14.38 7.94
N ARG A 489 3.87 -15.59 7.70
CA ARG A 489 3.33 -16.83 8.30
C ARG A 489 3.48 -16.83 9.82
N GLU A 490 4.61 -16.38 10.35
CA GLU A 490 4.81 -16.23 11.80
C GLU A 490 3.81 -15.24 12.43
N VAL A 491 3.50 -14.14 11.72
CA VAL A 491 2.46 -13.18 12.13
C VAL A 491 1.08 -13.83 12.12
N ALA A 492 0.71 -14.52 11.04
CA ALA A 492 -0.56 -15.24 10.94
C ALA A 492 -0.70 -16.29 12.06
N GLU A 493 0.35 -17.06 12.35
CA GLU A 493 0.37 -18.02 13.46
C GLU A 493 0.16 -17.34 14.82
N ARG A 494 0.84 -16.20 15.08
CA ARG A 494 0.62 -15.44 16.31
C ARG A 494 -0.83 -15.01 16.47
N ILE A 495 -1.45 -14.53 15.39
CA ILE A 495 -2.83 -14.05 15.38
C ILE A 495 -3.81 -15.20 15.62
N LEU A 496 -3.64 -16.34 14.93
CA LEU A 496 -4.49 -17.51 15.09
C LEU A 496 -4.41 -18.14 16.49
N ARG A 497 -3.32 -17.91 17.20
CA ARG A 497 -3.07 -18.47 18.54
C ARG A 497 -3.15 -17.43 19.66
N ASP A 498 -3.57 -16.20 19.36
CA ASP A 498 -3.63 -15.10 20.34
C ASP A 498 -2.29 -14.86 21.09
N ARG A 499 -1.15 -15.11 20.43
CA ARG A 499 0.18 -14.90 21.02
C ARG A 499 0.53 -13.41 21.03
N PRO A 500 1.16 -12.89 22.09
CA PRO A 500 1.58 -11.49 22.16
C PRO A 500 2.51 -11.10 21.02
#